data_AF-A0A428PPM5-F1
#
_entry.id   AF-A0A428PPM5-F1
#
_cell.length_a   1.000
_cell.length_b   1.000
_cell.length_c   1.000
_cell.angle_alpha   90.00
_cell.angle_beta   90.00
_cell.angle_gamma   90.00
#
_symmetry.space_group_name_H-M   'P 1'
#
loop_
_entity.id
_entity.type
_entity.pdbx_description
1 polymer ?
#
loop_
_entity_poly.entity_id
_entity_poly.type
_entity_poly.pdbx_seq_one_letter_code
_entity_poly.pdbx_strand_id
1 'polypeptide(L)'
;MAALTLQRRRYELFYVLHVVLFVVSLVFMSLHHPTAVERVVIAMGVAAGMWFLDRLVRASRLVYHGINNTATLQPLPNGGTRVVLNKKLLGANPGEHAFLWIPGIRRFETHPFTIARAEPLEFVVASQDGFTSDLHQYALKSPGAVLRASVEGPYGQIPDPARYDKVVIFAGGSGSSFAFGSALRFLQATEGSDKRDVTLVWSMRNPALLEWFSAHLRDNGQSPGFKTSIHITGQTKVEKLFNRPGLGTADSSEGALVLEDSLGDESAIELSSLTGDLPSYIHGRGWNDLWSKNSGHGMRACGAVEGSQERDDITDGF
;
A
#
# COMPACT_ATOMS: atom_id res chain seq x y z
N MET A 1 18.92 1.63 12.48
CA MET A 1 18.36 2.66 13.39
C MET A 1 19.08 4.00 13.29
N ALA A 2 20.41 4.09 13.54
CA ALA A 2 21.14 5.36 13.51
C ALA A 2 21.07 6.15 12.18
N ALA A 3 21.12 5.46 11.03
CA ALA A 3 21.07 6.09 9.71
C ALA A 3 19.71 6.75 9.41
N LEU A 4 18.59 6.09 9.75
CA LEU A 4 17.23 6.63 9.54
C LEU A 4 16.94 7.80 10.49
N THR A 5 17.36 7.70 11.76
CA THR A 5 17.26 8.83 12.70
C THR A 5 18.11 10.02 12.27
N LEU A 6 19.28 9.76 11.65
CA LEU A 6 20.16 10.79 11.12
C LEU A 6 19.55 11.48 9.90
N GLN A 7 18.96 10.72 8.98
CA GLN A 7 18.24 11.26 7.82
C GLN A 7 17.03 12.09 8.23
N ARG A 8 16.20 11.59 9.16
CA ARG A 8 15.04 12.31 9.67
C ARG A 8 15.44 13.63 10.34
N ARG A 9 16.47 13.61 11.20
CA ARG A 9 16.99 14.82 11.84
C ARG A 9 17.59 15.81 10.85
N ARG A 10 18.30 15.33 9.83
CA ARG A 10 18.85 16.19 8.77
C ARG A 10 17.74 16.87 7.96
N TYR A 11 16.68 16.15 7.64
CA TYR A 11 15.53 16.72 6.93
C TYR A 11 14.78 17.75 7.77
N GLU A 12 14.48 17.42 9.04
CA GLU A 12 13.81 18.34 9.96
C GLU A 12 14.68 19.61 10.19
N LEU A 13 15.99 19.46 10.36
CA LEU A 13 16.93 20.57 10.47
C LEU A 13 16.98 21.41 9.19
N PHE A 14 17.10 20.77 8.02
CA PHE A 14 17.11 21.45 6.73
C PHE A 14 15.84 22.28 6.53
N TYR A 15 14.67 21.70 6.82
CA TYR A 15 13.39 22.40 6.68
C TYR A 15 13.32 23.64 7.58
N VAL A 16 13.66 23.50 8.87
CA VAL A 16 13.67 24.63 9.81
C VAL A 16 14.67 25.70 9.37
N LEU A 17 15.88 25.29 9.00
CA LEU A 17 16.92 26.20 8.50
C LEU A 17 16.44 26.92 7.24
N HIS A 18 15.82 26.23 6.29
CA HIS A 18 15.34 26.81 5.03
C HIS A 18 14.28 27.89 5.29
N VAL A 19 13.31 27.63 6.16
CA VAL A 19 12.28 28.61 6.54
C VAL A 19 12.90 29.81 7.28
N VAL A 20 13.85 29.58 8.18
CA VAL A 20 14.56 30.67 8.89
C VAL A 20 15.40 31.51 7.92
N LEU A 21 16.18 30.88 7.03
CA LEU A 21 16.99 31.56 6.02
C LEU A 21 16.10 32.36 5.06
N PHE A 22 14.92 31.86 4.72
CA PHE A 22 13.95 32.61 3.92
C PHE A 22 13.52 33.91 4.62
N VAL A 23 13.12 33.84 5.90
CA VAL A 23 12.73 35.03 6.68
C VAL A 23 13.90 36.00 6.88
N VAL A 24 15.09 35.48 7.18
CA VAL A 24 16.32 36.28 7.33
C VAL A 24 16.68 36.97 6.01
N SER A 25 16.59 36.26 4.88
CA SER A 25 16.88 36.84 3.56
C SER A 25 15.97 38.02 3.22
N LEU A 26 14.69 37.96 3.61
CA LEU A 26 13.74 39.06 3.46
C LEU A 26 14.16 40.32 4.24
N VAL A 27 14.59 40.14 5.49
CA VAL A 27 15.04 41.25 6.35
C VAL A 27 16.33 41.86 5.80
N PHE A 28 17.34 41.04 5.49
CA PHE A 28 18.64 41.52 5.01
C PHE A 28 18.54 42.19 3.63
N MET A 29 17.70 41.67 2.73
CA MET A 29 17.45 42.31 1.43
C MET A 29 16.81 43.70 1.61
N SER A 30 15.87 43.82 2.57
CA SER A 30 15.21 45.08 2.90
C SER A 30 16.19 46.14 3.43
N LEU A 31 17.25 45.72 4.11
CA LEU A 31 18.28 46.61 4.66
C LEU A 31 19.39 46.96 3.66
N HIS A 32 19.77 46.04 2.77
CA HIS A 32 20.93 46.22 1.88
C HIS A 32 20.64 47.07 0.63
N HIS A 33 19.44 47.02 0.04
CA HIS A 33 19.19 47.67 -1.27
C HIS A 33 17.86 48.45 -1.32
N PRO A 34 17.71 49.55 -0.53
CA PRO A 34 16.44 50.24 -0.28
C PRO A 34 15.64 50.63 -1.53
N THR A 35 16.31 50.87 -2.66
CA THR A 35 15.68 51.25 -3.94
C THR A 35 15.14 50.07 -4.76
N ALA A 36 15.57 48.84 -4.48
CA ALA A 36 15.10 47.61 -5.13
C ALA A 36 14.18 46.76 -4.22
N VAL A 37 14.03 47.17 -2.95
CA VAL A 37 13.24 46.46 -1.92
C VAL A 37 11.80 46.27 -2.36
N GLU A 38 11.17 47.31 -2.91
CA GLU A 38 9.73 47.27 -3.20
C GLU A 38 9.37 46.11 -4.14
N ARG A 39 10.09 45.95 -5.27
CA ARG A 39 9.79 44.89 -6.24
C ARG A 39 10.10 43.49 -5.70
N VAL A 40 11.23 43.33 -5.00
CA VAL A 40 11.68 42.03 -4.48
C VAL A 40 10.81 41.57 -3.30
N VAL A 41 10.48 42.48 -2.37
CA VAL A 41 9.60 42.17 -1.24
C VAL A 41 8.18 41.87 -1.70
N ILE A 42 7.65 42.61 -2.69
CA ILE A 42 6.34 42.28 -3.28
C ILE A 42 6.38 40.90 -3.92
N ALA A 43 7.37 40.59 -4.77
CA ALA A 43 7.48 39.29 -5.43
C ALA A 43 7.59 38.13 -4.41
N MET A 44 8.41 38.31 -3.38
CA MET A 44 8.60 37.30 -2.33
C MET A 44 7.35 37.18 -1.44
N GLY A 45 6.67 38.28 -1.15
CA GLY A 45 5.39 38.29 -0.44
C GLY A 45 4.30 37.55 -1.21
N VAL A 46 4.24 37.68 -2.54
CA VAL A 46 3.35 36.91 -3.39
C VAL A 46 3.68 35.42 -3.33
N ALA A 47 4.97 35.05 -3.43
CA ALA A 47 5.40 33.64 -3.33
C ALA A 47 5.07 33.03 -1.96
N ALA A 48 5.36 33.75 -0.87
CA ALA A 48 5.01 33.35 0.50
C ALA A 48 3.49 33.22 0.70
N GLY A 49 2.73 34.17 0.15
CA GLY A 49 1.27 34.16 0.17
C GLY A 49 0.70 32.96 -0.59
N MET A 50 1.24 32.62 -1.76
CA MET A 50 0.84 31.44 -2.53
C MET A 50 1.15 30.14 -1.78
N TRP A 51 2.35 30.03 -1.18
CA TRP A 51 2.72 28.89 -0.35
C TRP A 51 1.78 28.73 0.85
N PHE A 52 1.51 29.82 1.58
CA PHE A 52 0.61 29.80 2.72
C PHE A 52 -0.83 29.47 2.32
N LEU A 53 -1.30 29.98 1.19
CA LEU A 53 -2.62 29.68 0.65
C LEU A 53 -2.75 28.19 0.28
N ASP A 54 -1.75 27.59 -0.40
CA ASP A 54 -1.73 26.14 -0.67
C ASP A 54 -1.82 25.33 0.64
N ARG A 55 -1.04 25.71 1.66
CA ARG A 55 -1.07 25.04 2.98
C ARG A 55 -2.43 25.20 3.67
N LEU A 56 -3.04 26.39 3.62
CA LEU A 56 -4.37 26.65 4.17
C LEU A 56 -5.45 25.84 3.46
N VAL A 57 -5.42 25.76 2.13
CA VAL A 57 -6.38 24.97 1.35
C VAL A 57 -6.27 23.49 1.71
N ARG A 58 -5.05 22.96 1.84
CA ARG A 58 -4.83 21.57 2.28
C ARG A 58 -5.31 21.34 3.72
N ALA A 59 -4.93 22.20 4.65
CA ALA A 59 -5.36 22.10 6.05
C ALA A 59 -6.88 22.20 6.20
N SER A 60 -7.52 23.12 5.48
CA SER A 60 -8.99 23.28 5.50
C SER A 60 -9.70 22.05 4.93
N ARG A 61 -9.23 21.49 3.82
CA ARG A 61 -9.76 20.24 3.23
C ARG A 61 -9.61 19.07 4.19
N LEU A 62 -8.42 18.93 4.80
CA LEU A 62 -8.14 17.88 5.77
C LEU A 62 -9.07 17.98 6.99
N VAL A 63 -9.28 19.19 7.53
CA VAL A 63 -10.21 19.40 8.65
C VAL A 63 -11.65 19.13 8.22
N TYR A 64 -12.07 19.64 7.07
CA TYR A 64 -13.43 19.46 6.53
C TYR A 64 -13.78 17.98 6.31
N HIS A 65 -12.86 17.20 5.73
CA HIS A 65 -13.04 15.75 5.54
C HIS A 65 -13.05 14.95 6.86
N GLY A 66 -12.52 15.52 7.95
CA GLY A 66 -12.53 14.95 9.29
C GLY A 66 -13.77 15.28 10.13
N ILE A 67 -14.68 16.14 9.62
CA ILE A 67 -15.94 16.44 10.30
C ILE A 67 -16.86 15.23 10.17
N ASN A 68 -17.37 14.75 11.31
CA ASN A 68 -18.23 13.56 11.43
C ASN A 68 -17.66 12.30 10.77
N ASN A 69 -16.33 12.21 10.67
CA ASN A 69 -15.66 11.06 10.11
C ASN A 69 -14.85 10.33 11.18
N THR A 70 -15.08 9.03 11.26
CA THR A 70 -14.49 8.15 12.26
C THR A 70 -13.92 6.92 11.58
N ALA A 71 -12.81 6.42 12.11
CA ALA A 71 -12.18 5.18 11.72
C ALA A 71 -12.23 4.18 12.86
N THR A 72 -12.65 2.96 12.56
CA THR A 72 -12.58 1.80 13.46
C THR A 72 -11.26 1.09 13.23
N LEU A 73 -10.53 0.83 14.31
CA LEU A 73 -9.23 0.16 14.27
C LEU A 73 -9.35 -1.29 14.72
N GLN A 74 -8.95 -2.21 13.87
CA GLN A 74 -8.92 -3.65 14.19
C GLN A 74 -7.48 -4.16 14.06
N PRO A 75 -6.90 -4.74 15.12
CA PRO A 75 -5.59 -5.36 15.02
C PRO A 75 -5.66 -6.64 14.18
N LEU A 76 -4.65 -6.85 13.35
CA LEU A 76 -4.42 -8.06 12.56
C LEU A 76 -3.13 -8.74 13.04
N PRO A 77 -2.98 -10.06 12.84
CA PRO A 77 -1.81 -10.80 13.31
C PRO A 77 -0.50 -10.30 12.70
N ASN A 78 0.62 -10.51 13.41
CA ASN A 78 1.97 -10.16 12.96
C ASN A 78 2.15 -8.70 12.50
N GLY A 79 1.55 -7.75 13.23
CA GLY A 79 1.80 -6.32 13.01
C GLY A 79 0.88 -5.66 11.99
N GLY A 80 -0.29 -6.21 11.68
CA GLY A 80 -1.24 -5.57 10.77
C GLY A 80 -2.28 -4.75 11.50
N THR A 81 -2.82 -3.71 10.88
CA THR A 81 -3.99 -2.98 11.38
C THR A 81 -4.95 -2.72 10.23
N ARG A 82 -6.20 -3.17 10.39
CA ARG A 82 -7.29 -2.82 9.50
C ARG A 82 -7.93 -1.53 10.01
N VAL A 83 -8.04 -0.55 9.13
CA VAL A 83 -8.64 0.76 9.39
C VAL A 83 -9.85 0.89 8.48
N VAL A 84 -11.05 0.88 9.06
CA VAL A 84 -12.31 1.02 8.31
C VAL A 84 -12.94 2.36 8.65
N LEU A 85 -13.19 3.19 7.64
CA LEU A 85 -13.84 4.47 7.83
C LEU A 85 -15.35 4.39 7.66
N ASN A 86 -16.04 5.17 8.46
CA ASN A 86 -17.49 5.32 8.38
C ASN A 86 -17.93 6.14 7.16
N LYS A 87 -17.12 7.13 6.76
CA LYS A 87 -17.43 8.01 5.63
C LYS A 87 -16.82 7.46 4.33
N LYS A 88 -17.64 7.40 3.27
CA LYS A 88 -17.18 7.11 1.91
C LYS A 88 -16.30 8.23 1.37
N LEU A 89 -15.31 7.88 0.55
CA LEU A 89 -14.51 8.83 -0.21
C LEU A 89 -15.06 8.93 -1.63
N LEU A 90 -15.60 10.11 -1.99
CA LEU A 90 -16.23 10.32 -3.30
C LEU A 90 -15.21 10.17 -4.43
N GLY A 91 -15.56 9.38 -5.45
CA GLY A 91 -14.71 9.14 -6.62
C GLY A 91 -13.52 8.22 -6.35
N ALA A 92 -13.41 7.62 -5.17
CA ALA A 92 -12.33 6.70 -4.83
C ALA A 92 -12.53 5.33 -5.47
N ASN A 93 -11.49 4.85 -6.13
CA ASN A 93 -11.48 3.49 -6.65
C ASN A 93 -10.52 2.61 -5.82
N PRO A 94 -10.86 1.32 -5.63
CA PRO A 94 -9.92 0.36 -5.06
C PRO A 94 -8.58 0.33 -5.82
N GLY A 95 -7.48 0.26 -5.08
CA GLY A 95 -6.11 0.32 -5.60
C GLY A 95 -5.50 1.73 -5.66
N GLU A 96 -6.30 2.80 -5.61
CA GLU A 96 -5.78 4.16 -5.46
C GLU A 96 -5.25 4.35 -4.02
N HIS A 97 -4.47 5.40 -3.77
CA HIS A 97 -4.02 5.71 -2.41
C HIS A 97 -4.65 7.02 -1.92
N ALA A 98 -4.74 7.17 -0.61
CA ALA A 98 -5.22 8.38 0.02
C ALA A 98 -4.41 8.67 1.29
N PHE A 99 -4.34 9.94 1.69
CA PHE A 99 -3.68 10.36 2.90
C PHE A 99 -4.64 10.23 4.08
N LEU A 100 -4.30 9.37 5.03
CA LEU A 100 -5.03 9.16 6.27
C LEU A 100 -4.44 10.04 7.38
N TRP A 101 -5.32 10.71 8.10
CA TRP A 101 -4.98 11.48 9.29
C TRP A 101 -5.84 11.05 10.48
N ILE A 102 -5.19 10.54 11.52
CA ILE A 102 -5.84 10.15 12.78
C ILE A 102 -5.21 10.98 13.91
N PRO A 103 -5.82 12.13 14.29
CA PRO A 103 -5.26 13.02 15.29
C PRO A 103 -5.10 12.39 16.68
N GLY A 104 -5.86 11.31 16.98
CA GLY A 104 -5.74 10.54 18.21
C GLY A 104 -4.44 9.73 18.32
N ILE A 105 -3.78 9.44 17.20
CA ILE A 105 -2.48 8.74 17.15
C ILE A 105 -1.36 9.76 17.01
N ARG A 106 -1.39 10.57 15.93
CA ARG A 106 -0.45 11.68 15.72
C ARG A 106 -1.16 12.89 15.12
N ARG A 107 -1.05 14.04 15.80
CA ARG A 107 -1.85 15.24 15.50
C ARG A 107 -1.44 15.96 14.22
N PHE A 108 -0.16 15.94 13.85
CA PHE A 108 0.39 16.75 12.75
C PHE A 108 1.09 15.91 11.69
N GLU A 109 0.65 14.67 11.49
CA GLU A 109 1.20 13.78 10.47
C GLU A 109 0.08 13.10 9.68
N THR A 110 0.15 13.19 8.35
CA THR A 110 -0.75 12.52 7.41
C THR A 110 0.04 11.49 6.61
N HIS A 111 -0.49 10.28 6.46
CA HIS A 111 0.26 9.16 5.87
C HIS A 111 -0.48 8.56 4.66
N PRO A 112 0.20 8.33 3.53
CA PRO A 112 -0.41 7.72 2.36
C PRO A 112 -0.62 6.22 2.58
N PHE A 113 -1.83 5.74 2.32
CA PHE A 113 -2.14 4.31 2.31
C PHE A 113 -3.00 3.96 1.10
N THR A 114 -2.79 2.75 0.58
CA THR A 114 -3.60 2.22 -0.52
C THR A 114 -4.98 1.80 -0.03
N ILE A 115 -6.00 2.24 -0.76
CA ILE A 115 -7.40 1.88 -0.56
C ILE A 115 -7.57 0.42 -0.98
N ALA A 116 -7.72 -0.46 -0.01
CA ALA A 116 -7.96 -1.88 -0.26
C ALA A 116 -9.39 -2.13 -0.76
N ARG A 117 -10.35 -1.39 -0.20
CA ARG A 117 -11.77 -1.37 -0.57
C ARG A 117 -12.32 0.05 -0.49
N ALA A 118 -13.18 0.44 -1.43
CA ALA A 118 -13.79 1.77 -1.44
C ALA A 118 -15.10 1.85 -0.64
N GLU A 119 -15.84 0.73 -0.52
CA GLU A 119 -17.13 0.66 0.18
C GLU A 119 -17.27 -0.63 1.01
N PRO A 120 -17.18 -0.56 2.36
CA PRO A 120 -16.72 0.59 3.14
C PRO A 120 -15.26 0.95 2.83
N LEU A 121 -14.86 2.20 3.10
CA LEU A 121 -13.50 2.66 2.84
C LEU A 121 -12.54 1.99 3.82
N GLU A 122 -11.68 1.11 3.30
CA GLU A 122 -10.79 0.26 4.08
C GLU A 122 -9.33 0.44 3.68
N PHE A 123 -8.47 0.58 4.70
CA PHE A 123 -7.03 0.50 4.58
C PHE A 123 -6.50 -0.69 5.39
N VAL A 124 -5.58 -1.44 4.80
CA VAL A 124 -4.80 -2.48 5.51
C VAL A 124 -3.37 -1.96 5.66
N VAL A 125 -2.97 -1.72 6.91
CA VAL A 125 -1.73 -1.03 7.26
C VAL A 125 -0.78 -2.00 7.95
N ALA A 126 0.41 -2.19 7.38
CA ALA A 126 1.51 -2.90 8.03
C ALA A 126 2.21 -1.98 9.05
N SER A 127 2.40 -2.48 10.27
CA SER A 127 3.18 -1.83 11.32
C SER A 127 4.64 -1.79 10.92
N GLN A 128 5.19 -0.59 10.88
CA GLN A 128 6.62 -0.33 10.69
C GLN A 128 7.08 0.55 11.86
N ASP A 129 7.89 1.58 11.60
CA ASP A 129 8.29 2.57 12.58
C ASP A 129 7.38 3.81 12.58
N GLY A 130 7.34 4.52 13.71
CA GLY A 130 6.63 5.79 13.82
C GLY A 130 5.10 5.61 13.85
N PHE A 131 4.38 6.32 12.97
CA PHE A 131 2.91 6.38 13.01
C PHE A 131 2.23 5.00 12.93
N THR A 132 2.70 4.11 12.05
CA THR A 132 2.07 2.79 11.87
C THR A 132 2.32 1.86 13.05
N SER A 133 3.46 2.01 13.73
CA SER A 133 3.75 1.33 15.01
C SER A 133 2.80 1.79 16.10
N ASP A 134 2.68 3.11 16.28
CA ASP A 134 1.80 3.74 17.28
C ASP A 134 0.33 3.36 17.02
N LEU A 135 -0.08 3.33 15.75
CA LEU A 135 -1.40 2.90 15.30
C LEU A 135 -1.69 1.45 15.68
N HIS A 136 -0.76 0.54 15.39
CA HIS A 136 -0.93 -0.88 15.71
C HIS A 136 -0.95 -1.13 17.22
N GLN A 137 -0.05 -0.50 17.97
CA GLN A 137 -0.04 -0.59 19.43
C GLN A 137 -1.34 -0.07 20.05
N TYR A 138 -1.91 1.01 19.51
CA TYR A 138 -3.20 1.51 19.95
C TYR A 138 -4.32 0.49 19.67
N ALA A 139 -4.36 -0.07 18.46
CA ALA A 139 -5.34 -1.08 18.07
C ALA A 139 -5.26 -2.36 18.92
N LEU A 140 -4.04 -2.76 19.34
CA LEU A 140 -3.84 -3.88 20.26
C LEU A 140 -4.37 -3.59 21.67
N LYS A 141 -4.20 -2.37 22.17
CA LYS A 141 -4.69 -1.96 23.51
C LYS A 141 -6.21 -1.82 23.55
N SER A 142 -6.83 -1.44 22.44
CA SER A 142 -8.27 -1.23 22.36
C SER A 142 -8.81 -1.72 21.00
N PRO A 143 -8.98 -3.06 20.84
CA PRO A 143 -9.51 -3.62 19.60
C PRO A 143 -10.92 -3.10 19.31
N GLY A 144 -11.15 -2.63 18.08
CA GLY A 144 -12.43 -2.03 17.67
C GLY A 144 -12.61 -0.59 18.13
N ALA A 145 -11.56 0.07 18.65
CA ALA A 145 -11.64 1.48 19.03
C ALA A 145 -12.01 2.36 17.83
N VAL A 146 -12.89 3.32 18.09
CA VAL A 146 -13.37 4.30 17.12
C VAL A 146 -12.68 5.63 17.39
N LEU A 147 -11.90 6.11 16.41
CA LEU A 147 -11.20 7.38 16.49
C LEU A 147 -11.69 8.34 15.42
N ARG A 148 -11.57 9.64 15.67
CA ARG A 148 -11.74 10.65 14.62
C ARG A 148 -10.66 10.45 13.57
N ALA A 149 -11.05 10.46 12.31
CA ALA A 149 -10.14 10.29 11.19
C ALA A 149 -10.55 11.19 10.03
N SER A 150 -9.58 11.63 9.25
CA SER A 150 -9.80 12.32 7.99
C SER A 150 -9.03 11.62 6.88
N VAL A 151 -9.58 11.68 5.67
CA VAL A 151 -8.95 11.14 4.47
C VAL A 151 -8.93 12.21 3.39
N GLU A 152 -7.75 12.45 2.84
CA GLU A 152 -7.54 13.33 1.70
C GLU A 152 -7.13 12.49 0.48
N GLY A 153 -7.82 12.66 -0.63
CA GLY A 153 -7.67 11.85 -1.84
C GLY A 153 -8.99 11.76 -2.62
N PRO A 154 -9.13 10.78 -3.52
CA PRO A 154 -8.14 9.75 -3.86
C PRO A 154 -6.96 10.30 -4.70
N TYR A 155 -5.85 9.57 -4.68
CA TYR A 155 -4.63 9.83 -5.45
C TYR A 155 -4.13 8.57 -6.15
N GLY A 156 -3.32 8.76 -7.17
CA GLY A 156 -2.83 7.67 -8.02
C GLY A 156 -3.71 7.47 -9.25
N GLN A 157 -3.07 7.01 -10.32
CA GLN A 157 -3.74 6.71 -11.57
C GLN A 157 -3.52 5.23 -11.87
N ILE A 158 -4.60 4.45 -11.79
CA ILE A 158 -4.61 3.07 -12.28
C ILE A 158 -5.06 3.12 -13.73
N PRO A 159 -4.42 2.37 -14.65
CA PRO A 159 -4.88 2.27 -16.03
C PRO A 159 -6.36 1.92 -16.11
N ASP A 160 -7.03 2.49 -17.11
CA ASP A 160 -8.45 2.25 -17.36
C ASP A 160 -8.69 0.74 -17.63
N PRO A 161 -9.50 0.05 -16.80
CA PRO A 161 -9.84 -1.35 -16.99
C PRO A 161 -10.40 -1.67 -18.37
N ALA A 162 -11.08 -0.73 -19.03
CA ALA A 162 -11.69 -0.94 -20.34
C ALA A 162 -10.68 -1.22 -21.46
N ARG A 163 -9.39 -0.95 -21.24
CA ARG A 163 -8.35 -1.05 -22.27
C ARG A 163 -7.64 -2.40 -22.32
N TYR A 164 -7.93 -3.31 -21.39
CA TYR A 164 -7.18 -4.54 -21.23
C TYR A 164 -8.11 -5.75 -21.07
N ASP A 165 -7.92 -6.77 -21.89
CA ASP A 165 -8.67 -8.04 -21.80
C ASP A 165 -8.06 -8.99 -20.77
N LYS A 166 -6.74 -8.94 -20.61
CA LYS A 166 -5.95 -9.73 -19.65
C LYS A 166 -5.05 -8.83 -18.83
N VAL A 167 -5.09 -9.01 -17.52
CA VAL A 167 -4.30 -8.25 -16.55
C VAL A 167 -3.57 -9.22 -15.64
N VAL A 168 -2.25 -9.05 -15.50
CA VAL A 168 -1.44 -9.80 -14.53
C VAL A 168 -0.89 -8.81 -13.52
N ILE A 169 -1.21 -9.02 -12.24
CA ILE A 169 -0.83 -8.14 -11.14
C ILE A 169 0.19 -8.87 -10.28
N PHE A 170 1.37 -8.29 -10.11
CA PHE A 170 2.40 -8.80 -9.21
C PHE A 170 2.37 -8.04 -7.89
N ALA A 171 2.40 -8.76 -6.78
CA ALA A 171 2.35 -8.17 -5.44
C ALA A 171 3.38 -8.83 -4.51
N GLY A 172 3.97 -8.03 -3.63
CA GLY A 172 4.90 -8.47 -2.59
C GLY A 172 4.43 -8.05 -1.20
N GLY A 173 4.34 -8.96 -0.25
CA GLY A 173 4.05 -8.65 1.15
C GLY A 173 2.77 -7.84 1.33
N SER A 174 2.87 -6.67 1.99
CA SER A 174 1.76 -5.73 2.21
C SER A 174 1.36 -4.92 0.96
N GLY A 175 2.12 -5.00 -0.14
CA GLY A 175 1.71 -4.46 -1.45
C GLY A 175 0.46 -5.14 -2.03
N SER A 176 -0.01 -6.20 -1.37
CA SER A 176 -1.32 -6.82 -1.59
C SER A 176 -2.49 -5.84 -1.48
N SER A 177 -2.42 -4.78 -0.67
CA SER A 177 -3.48 -3.75 -0.62
C SER A 177 -3.76 -3.15 -2.00
N PHE A 178 -2.70 -2.80 -2.74
CA PHE A 178 -2.80 -2.32 -4.12
C PHE A 178 -3.33 -3.40 -5.06
N ALA A 179 -2.83 -4.62 -4.89
CA ALA A 179 -3.13 -5.71 -5.81
C ALA A 179 -4.58 -6.18 -5.73
N PHE A 180 -5.10 -6.38 -4.51
CA PHE A 180 -6.50 -6.74 -4.29
C PHE A 180 -7.44 -5.60 -4.67
N GLY A 181 -7.09 -4.36 -4.34
CA GLY A 181 -7.87 -3.19 -4.74
C GLY A 181 -7.92 -3.06 -6.26
N SER A 182 -6.77 -3.10 -6.94
CA SER A 182 -6.71 -3.02 -8.40
C SER A 182 -7.47 -4.17 -9.05
N ALA A 183 -7.27 -5.41 -8.59
CA ALA A 183 -8.00 -6.57 -9.10
C ALA A 183 -9.51 -6.38 -9.00
N LEU A 184 -10.01 -5.91 -7.84
CA LEU A 184 -11.43 -5.62 -7.65
C LEU A 184 -11.92 -4.56 -8.65
N ARG A 185 -11.16 -3.49 -8.89
CA ARG A 185 -11.50 -2.46 -9.89
C ARG A 185 -11.58 -3.05 -11.31
N PHE A 186 -10.63 -3.90 -11.70
CA PHE A 186 -10.65 -4.54 -13.02
C PHE A 186 -11.83 -5.50 -13.19
N LEU A 187 -12.19 -6.23 -12.13
CA LEU A 187 -13.31 -7.18 -12.10
C LEU A 187 -14.68 -6.47 -12.08
N GLN A 188 -14.83 -5.36 -11.35
CA GLN A 188 -16.08 -4.59 -11.31
C GLN A 188 -16.39 -3.90 -12.64
N ALA A 189 -15.36 -3.52 -13.40
CA ALA A 189 -15.54 -2.90 -14.71
C ALA A 189 -15.98 -3.87 -15.84
N THR A 190 -16.45 -5.09 -15.48
CA THR A 190 -16.75 -6.20 -16.41
C THR A 190 -18.24 -6.49 -16.55
N GLU A 191 -19.14 -5.72 -15.93
CA GLU A 191 -20.60 -5.94 -15.98
C GLU A 191 -21.26 -5.82 -17.37
N GLY A 192 -20.49 -5.75 -18.47
CA GLY A 192 -21.02 -5.72 -19.84
C GLY A 192 -20.06 -6.10 -20.97
N SER A 193 -18.90 -6.69 -20.66
CA SER A 193 -17.86 -7.06 -21.64
C SER A 193 -17.37 -8.48 -21.36
N ASP A 194 -17.00 -9.22 -22.40
CA ASP A 194 -16.45 -10.57 -22.32
C ASP A 194 -15.46 -10.71 -21.15
N LYS A 195 -15.60 -11.80 -20.39
CA LYS A 195 -14.92 -12.07 -19.10
C LYS A 195 -13.42 -11.70 -19.15
N ARG A 196 -13.04 -10.62 -18.47
CA ARG A 196 -11.63 -10.24 -18.30
C ARG A 196 -10.89 -11.26 -17.45
N ASP A 197 -9.67 -11.61 -17.87
CA ASP A 197 -8.79 -12.55 -17.17
C ASP A 197 -7.82 -11.76 -16.28
N VAL A 198 -8.09 -11.71 -14.97
CA VAL A 198 -7.28 -11.02 -13.97
C VAL A 198 -6.51 -12.05 -13.16
N THR A 199 -5.19 -12.12 -13.35
CA THR A 199 -4.30 -13.02 -12.61
C THR A 199 -3.48 -12.24 -11.58
N LEU A 200 -3.64 -12.57 -10.30
CA LEU A 200 -2.84 -12.05 -9.20
C LEU A 200 -1.70 -13.04 -8.88
N VAL A 201 -0.46 -12.59 -8.97
CA VAL A 201 0.72 -13.33 -8.50
C VAL A 201 1.22 -12.64 -7.24
N TRP A 202 1.04 -13.28 -6.09
CA TRP A 202 1.35 -12.70 -4.79
C TRP A 202 2.45 -13.48 -4.08
N SER A 203 3.56 -12.81 -3.79
CA SER A 203 4.67 -13.36 -3.01
C SER A 203 4.75 -12.74 -1.62
N MET A 204 4.95 -13.53 -0.58
CA MET A 204 5.06 -13.04 0.80
C MET A 204 6.04 -13.86 1.63
N ARG A 205 6.71 -13.25 2.61
CA ARG A 205 7.54 -13.99 3.57
C ARG A 205 6.76 -14.49 4.79
N ASN A 206 5.71 -13.75 5.17
CA ASN A 206 4.93 -14.00 6.38
C ASN A 206 3.53 -14.50 6.00
N PRO A 207 3.15 -15.75 6.34
CA PRO A 207 1.86 -16.31 5.96
C PRO A 207 0.66 -15.62 6.62
N ALA A 208 0.85 -14.88 7.73
CA ALA A 208 -0.24 -14.15 8.39
C ALA A 208 -0.87 -13.06 7.51
N LEU A 209 -0.18 -12.63 6.44
CA LEU A 209 -0.74 -11.73 5.44
C LEU A 209 -1.97 -12.32 4.75
N LEU A 210 -2.09 -13.65 4.64
CA LEU A 210 -3.28 -14.31 4.10
C LEU A 210 -4.53 -13.96 4.91
N GLU A 211 -4.40 -13.89 6.24
CA GLU A 211 -5.51 -13.54 7.12
C GLU A 211 -5.96 -12.09 6.93
N TRP A 212 -5.01 -11.18 6.68
CA TRP A 212 -5.28 -9.75 6.46
C TRP A 212 -6.20 -9.53 5.26
N PHE A 213 -6.02 -10.33 4.21
CA PHE A 213 -6.74 -10.21 2.95
C PHE A 213 -7.73 -11.36 2.69
N SER A 214 -8.02 -12.20 3.69
CA SER A 214 -8.96 -13.33 3.58
C SER A 214 -10.31 -12.94 2.98
N ALA A 215 -10.88 -11.82 3.43
CA ALA A 215 -12.12 -11.28 2.87
C ALA A 215 -11.97 -10.86 1.39
N HIS A 216 -10.86 -10.24 1.02
CA HIS A 216 -10.58 -9.83 -0.35
C HIS A 216 -10.32 -11.04 -1.28
N LEU A 217 -9.66 -12.08 -0.77
CA LEU A 217 -9.46 -13.35 -1.47
C LEU A 217 -10.79 -14.02 -1.77
N ARG A 218 -11.70 -14.08 -0.79
CA ARG A 218 -13.04 -14.65 -0.98
C ARG A 218 -13.87 -13.83 -1.96
N ASP A 219 -13.95 -12.50 -1.76
CA ASP A 219 -14.79 -11.62 -2.57
C ASP A 219 -14.30 -11.57 -4.03
N ASN A 220 -12.98 -11.44 -4.26
CA ASN A 220 -12.42 -11.47 -5.61
C ASN A 220 -12.44 -12.90 -6.20
N GLY A 221 -12.25 -13.92 -5.36
CA GLY A 221 -12.30 -15.35 -5.73
C GLY A 221 -13.62 -15.78 -6.34
N GLN A 222 -14.73 -15.22 -5.86
CA GLN A 222 -16.07 -15.48 -6.39
C GLN A 222 -16.31 -14.82 -7.76
N SER A 223 -15.48 -13.86 -8.16
CA SER A 223 -15.66 -13.14 -9.42
C SER A 223 -15.14 -13.97 -10.60
N PRO A 224 -15.93 -14.15 -11.67
CA PRO A 224 -15.51 -14.91 -12.84
C PRO A 224 -14.31 -14.22 -13.52
N GLY A 225 -13.28 -14.99 -13.83
CA GLY A 225 -12.07 -14.49 -14.49
C GLY A 225 -10.94 -14.06 -13.54
N PHE A 226 -11.15 -14.13 -12.23
CA PHE A 226 -10.08 -13.93 -11.26
C PHE A 226 -9.28 -15.22 -11.03
N LYS A 227 -7.95 -15.13 -11.05
CA LYS A 227 -7.01 -16.20 -10.72
C LYS A 227 -5.98 -15.67 -9.73
N THR A 228 -5.58 -16.48 -8.75
CA THR A 228 -4.54 -16.11 -7.79
C THR A 228 -3.50 -17.21 -7.67
N SER A 229 -2.22 -16.83 -7.72
CA SER A 229 -1.06 -17.67 -7.41
C SER A 229 -0.35 -17.08 -6.19
N ILE A 230 -0.17 -17.89 -5.14
CA ILE A 230 0.40 -17.46 -3.86
C ILE A 230 1.74 -18.15 -3.65
N HIS A 231 2.79 -17.37 -3.39
CA HIS A 231 4.15 -17.84 -3.15
C HIS A 231 4.62 -17.42 -1.77
N ILE A 232 4.91 -18.37 -0.89
CA ILE A 232 5.42 -18.09 0.46
C ILE A 232 6.94 -18.30 0.46
N THR A 233 7.70 -17.23 0.69
CA THR A 233 9.17 -17.20 0.60
C THR A 233 9.80 -17.06 1.99
N GLY A 234 10.24 -18.17 2.57
CA GLY A 234 10.92 -18.17 3.87
C GLY A 234 11.21 -19.58 4.35
N GLN A 235 12.26 -19.76 5.18
CA GLN A 235 12.48 -21.03 5.87
C GLN A 235 11.34 -21.22 6.88
N THR A 236 10.28 -21.92 6.48
CA THR A 236 9.47 -22.66 7.44
C THR A 236 10.47 -23.50 8.22
N LYS A 237 10.64 -23.23 9.52
CA LYS A 237 11.44 -24.10 10.39
C LYS A 237 10.77 -25.47 10.38
N VAL A 238 11.23 -26.34 9.48
CA VAL A 238 10.69 -27.69 9.27
C VAL A 238 10.84 -28.54 10.54
N GLU A 239 11.64 -28.09 11.52
CA GLU A 239 11.77 -28.68 12.86
C GLU A 239 10.44 -28.90 13.60
N LYS A 240 9.39 -28.10 13.38
CA LYS A 240 8.08 -28.33 14.01
C LYS A 240 7.20 -29.37 13.30
N LEU A 241 7.56 -29.76 12.07
CA LEU A 241 6.88 -30.83 11.33
C LEU A 241 7.57 -32.19 11.54
N PHE A 242 8.90 -32.22 11.70
CA PHE A 242 9.67 -33.45 11.92
C PHE A 242 9.50 -34.10 13.31
N ASN A 243 8.84 -33.43 14.27
CA ASN A 243 8.67 -33.96 15.62
C ASN A 243 7.29 -34.60 15.87
N ARG A 244 6.48 -34.82 14.81
CA ARG A 244 5.29 -35.71 14.89
C ARG A 244 5.76 -37.14 14.61
N PRO A 245 5.60 -38.09 15.56
CA PRO A 245 5.98 -39.48 15.32
C PRO A 245 5.09 -40.07 14.23
N GLY A 246 5.67 -40.50 13.10
CA GLY A 246 4.91 -41.19 12.04
C GLY A 246 5.40 -41.07 10.59
N LEU A 247 6.46 -40.33 10.26
CA LEU A 247 6.94 -40.24 8.88
C LEU A 247 8.42 -40.65 8.77
N GLY A 248 8.68 -41.61 7.88
CA GLY A 248 9.95 -42.31 7.70
C GLY A 248 11.13 -41.44 7.27
N THR A 249 12.30 -42.04 7.38
CA THR A 249 13.64 -41.45 7.23
C THR A 249 14.13 -41.32 5.78
N ALA A 250 15.04 -40.34 5.59
CA ALA A 250 16.02 -40.16 4.50
C ALA A 250 15.47 -39.66 3.15
N ASP A 251 16.16 -38.82 2.36
CA ASP A 251 17.58 -38.46 2.32
C ASP A 251 17.79 -37.03 1.76
N SER A 252 18.99 -36.52 2.01
CA SER A 252 19.55 -35.21 1.69
C SER A 252 19.70 -34.89 0.19
N SER A 253 19.25 -33.70 -0.25
CA SER A 253 19.98 -32.73 -1.11
C SER A 253 19.04 -31.67 -1.73
N GLU A 254 19.52 -30.42 -1.72
CA GLU A 254 19.05 -29.22 -2.45
C GLU A 254 17.70 -28.57 -2.06
N GLY A 255 17.81 -27.38 -1.47
CA GLY A 255 16.69 -26.55 -1.03
C GLY A 255 16.16 -25.63 -2.12
N ALA A 256 14.93 -25.89 -2.55
CA ALA A 256 13.96 -24.91 -3.04
C ALA A 256 12.56 -25.54 -2.92
N LEU A 257 11.80 -25.19 -1.87
CA LEU A 257 10.39 -25.63 -1.76
C LEU A 257 9.52 -24.75 -2.65
N VAL A 258 9.32 -25.20 -3.89
CA VAL A 258 8.14 -24.85 -4.68
C VAL A 258 7.01 -25.72 -4.12
N LEU A 259 5.98 -25.10 -3.55
CA LEU A 259 4.77 -25.83 -3.15
C LEU A 259 3.95 -26.15 -4.41
N GLU A 260 4.46 -27.08 -5.22
CA GLU A 260 3.62 -27.95 -6.03
C GLU A 260 3.34 -29.20 -5.17
N ASP A 261 2.06 -29.33 -4.81
CA ASP A 261 1.41 -30.56 -4.37
C ASP A 261 2.00 -31.32 -3.16
N SER A 262 1.62 -30.91 -1.95
CA SER A 262 1.49 -31.81 -0.78
C SER A 262 0.85 -31.08 0.41
N LEU A 263 -0.43 -30.72 0.29
CA LEU A 263 -1.22 -30.33 1.46
C LEU A 263 -1.87 -31.59 2.02
N GLY A 264 -1.41 -32.03 3.18
CA GLY A 264 -2.07 -33.07 3.97
C GLY A 264 -3.46 -32.61 4.41
N ASP A 265 -4.36 -33.58 4.47
CA ASP A 265 -5.82 -33.47 4.69
C ASP A 265 -6.23 -32.47 5.80
N GLU A 266 -5.48 -32.38 6.89
CA GLU A 266 -5.79 -31.45 8.01
C GLU A 266 -5.64 -29.96 7.64
N SER A 267 -4.69 -29.62 6.77
CA SER A 267 -4.44 -28.23 6.34
C SER A 267 -5.34 -27.77 5.19
N ALA A 268 -5.82 -28.73 4.38
CA ALA A 268 -6.88 -28.49 3.42
C ALA A 268 -8.21 -28.16 4.11
N ILE A 269 -8.45 -28.70 5.31
CA ILE A 269 -9.65 -28.42 6.13
C ILE A 269 -9.61 -26.99 6.70
N GLU A 270 -8.47 -26.48 7.18
CA GLU A 270 -8.38 -25.08 7.62
C GLU A 270 -8.45 -24.09 6.44
N LEU A 271 -7.81 -24.39 5.31
CA LEU A 271 -7.84 -23.52 4.13
C LEU A 271 -9.23 -23.51 3.45
N SER A 272 -9.93 -24.64 3.38
CA SER A 272 -11.32 -24.71 2.89
C SER A 272 -12.31 -24.04 3.84
N SER A 273 -12.07 -24.07 5.15
CA SER A 273 -12.85 -23.30 6.13
C SER A 273 -12.70 -21.78 5.97
N LEU A 274 -11.55 -21.32 5.46
CA LEU A 274 -11.25 -19.91 5.20
C LEU A 274 -11.64 -19.45 3.80
N THR A 275 -11.62 -20.34 2.80
CA THR A 275 -11.80 -19.99 1.38
C THR A 275 -13.14 -20.41 0.78
N GLY A 276 -13.93 -21.27 1.44
CA GLY A 276 -15.28 -21.66 1.02
C GLY A 276 -15.36 -22.12 -0.43
N ASP A 277 -15.14 -23.41 -0.70
CA ASP A 277 -15.37 -24.11 -1.98
C ASP A 277 -15.02 -23.30 -3.25
N LEU A 278 -13.90 -22.56 -3.25
CA LEU A 278 -13.37 -21.94 -4.46
C LEU A 278 -12.59 -22.99 -5.27
N PRO A 279 -12.90 -23.20 -6.57
CA PRO A 279 -12.15 -24.13 -7.41
C PRO A 279 -10.74 -23.59 -7.69
N SER A 280 -9.74 -24.16 -7.00
CA SER A 280 -8.33 -23.95 -7.31
C SER A 280 -7.96 -24.75 -8.58
N TYR A 281 -7.82 -24.09 -9.71
CA TYR A 281 -7.32 -24.72 -10.93
C TYR A 281 -5.78 -24.76 -10.90
N ILE A 282 -5.24 -25.96 -10.65
CA ILE A 282 -3.81 -26.30 -10.70
C ILE A 282 -3.40 -26.40 -12.18
N HIS A 283 -2.51 -25.52 -12.65
CA HIS A 283 -1.89 -25.64 -13.95
C HIS A 283 -0.48 -26.22 -13.81
N GLY A 284 -0.34 -27.52 -14.06
CA GLY A 284 0.95 -28.15 -14.35
C GLY A 284 1.35 -27.85 -15.79
N ARG A 285 2.07 -26.74 -16.03
CA ARG A 285 2.90 -26.56 -17.23
C ARG A 285 4.07 -25.62 -16.92
N GLY A 286 5.26 -26.09 -17.28
CA GLY A 286 6.54 -25.47 -16.94
C GLY A 286 6.68 -24.02 -17.40
N TRP A 287 7.46 -23.27 -16.63
CA TRP A 287 7.81 -21.85 -16.80
C TRP A 287 8.28 -21.43 -18.20
N ASN A 288 8.77 -22.37 -19.01
CA ASN A 288 9.34 -22.09 -20.33
C ASN A 288 8.29 -21.97 -21.47
N ASP A 289 7.04 -22.40 -21.26
CA ASP A 289 6.03 -22.43 -22.34
C ASP A 289 5.23 -21.12 -22.49
N LEU A 290 5.28 -20.21 -21.51
CA LEU A 290 4.52 -18.95 -21.54
C LEU A 290 5.07 -17.92 -22.55
N TRP A 291 6.34 -18.03 -22.94
CA TRP A 291 7.01 -17.08 -23.83
C TRP A 291 7.09 -17.55 -25.29
N SER A 292 6.72 -18.81 -25.59
CA SER A 292 6.95 -19.44 -26.89
C SER A 292 5.85 -19.14 -27.94
N LYS A 293 4.66 -18.69 -27.54
CA LYS A 293 3.49 -18.66 -28.45
C LYS A 293 2.73 -17.35 -28.63
N ASN A 294 3.28 -16.19 -28.26
CA ASN A 294 2.60 -14.93 -28.59
C ASN A 294 3.55 -13.76 -28.91
N SER A 295 4.43 -13.96 -29.89
CA SER A 295 5.22 -12.90 -30.52
C SER A 295 4.37 -12.09 -31.52
N GLY A 296 3.25 -11.53 -31.07
CA GLY A 296 2.31 -10.80 -31.95
C GLY A 296 1.65 -9.55 -31.37
N HIS A 297 1.57 -9.38 -30.05
CA HIS A 297 0.91 -8.20 -29.45
C HIS A 297 1.79 -7.62 -28.34
N GLY A 298 2.22 -6.37 -28.54
CA GLY A 298 3.14 -5.68 -27.64
C GLY A 298 2.57 -5.58 -26.23
N MET A 299 3.20 -6.27 -25.28
CA MET A 299 2.98 -6.05 -23.85
C MET A 299 3.42 -4.63 -23.50
N ARG A 300 2.50 -3.79 -23.04
CA ARG A 300 2.85 -2.51 -22.41
C ARG A 300 2.92 -2.73 -20.90
N ALA A 301 4.13 -2.70 -20.34
CA ALA A 301 4.31 -2.60 -18.90
C ALA A 301 3.89 -1.19 -18.47
N CYS A 302 2.85 -1.09 -17.62
CA CYS A 302 2.58 0.12 -16.86
C CYS A 302 3.14 -0.09 -15.46
N GLY A 303 4.21 0.63 -15.13
CA GLY A 303 4.76 0.64 -13.78
C GLY A 303 3.76 1.24 -12.80
N ALA A 304 3.42 0.52 -11.74
CA ALA A 304 2.89 1.14 -10.54
C ALA A 304 4.06 1.86 -9.86
N VAL A 305 3.91 3.17 -9.65
CA VAL A 305 4.90 3.98 -8.92
C VAL A 305 4.90 3.50 -7.47
N GLU A 306 5.87 2.63 -7.14
CA GLU A 306 6.35 2.50 -5.77
C GLU A 306 6.81 3.89 -5.32
N GLY A 307 6.39 4.29 -4.11
CA GLY A 307 7.01 5.40 -3.41
C GLY A 307 8.45 5.04 -3.04
N SER A 308 9.34 5.00 -4.03
CA SER A 308 10.77 4.97 -3.84
C SER A 308 11.23 6.39 -3.60
N GLN A 309 11.86 6.58 -2.45
CA GLN A 309 12.66 7.73 -2.12
C GLN A 309 13.72 7.95 -3.21
N GLU A 310 13.44 8.91 -4.08
CA GLU A 310 14.31 9.36 -5.16
C GLU A 310 15.59 9.93 -4.54
N ARG A 311 16.69 9.22 -4.79
CA ARG A 311 18.04 9.58 -4.40
C ARG A 311 18.73 9.98 -5.69
N ASP A 312 18.64 11.26 -6.02
CA ASP A 312 19.34 11.83 -7.17
C ASP A 312 20.82 12.01 -6.82
N ASP A 313 21.63 11.09 -7.34
CA ASP A 313 22.97 11.38 -7.83
C ASP A 313 22.82 12.00 -9.22
N ILE A 314 23.42 13.17 -9.45
CA ILE A 314 23.92 13.76 -10.72
C ILE A 314 24.24 15.24 -10.41
N THR A 315 25.37 15.87 -10.72
CA THR A 315 26.74 15.52 -11.14
C THR A 315 27.57 16.81 -11.01
N ASP A 316 28.88 16.65 -10.96
CA ASP A 316 29.84 17.64 -11.44
C ASP A 316 29.41 18.30 -12.78
N GLY A 317 29.71 19.59 -12.94
CA GLY A 317 29.73 20.25 -14.25
C GLY A 317 29.14 21.65 -14.31
N PHE A 318 29.97 22.64 -13.92
CA PHE A 318 29.89 24.10 -14.17
C PHE A 318 28.70 24.91 -13.64
#